data_AF-A0A3P7WG83-F1
#
_entry.id   AF-A0A3P7WG83-F1
#
_cell.length_a   1.000
_cell.length_b   1.000
_cell.length_c   1.000
_cell.angle_alpha   90.00
_cell.angle_beta   90.00
_cell.angle_gamma   90.00
#
_symmetry.space_group_name_H-M   'P 1'
#
loop_
_entity.id
_entity.type
_entity.pdbx_description
1 polymer ?
#
loop_
_entity_poly.entity_id
_entity_poly.type
_entity_poly.pdbx_seq_one_letter_code
_entity_poly.pdbx_strand_id
1 'polypeptide(L)'
;MAKRMEMLLRADPVFEIVGEVIMGLVCFRMRGNDERNQQLLTRLNSSGRIHMVPASLNDRFVIRFCVCAENASENDIDTAYNIISQTAQHILREYH
;
A
#
# COMPACT_ATOMS: atom_id res chain seq x y z
N MET A 1 9.01 -9.48 -7.17
CA MET A 1 8.17 -8.29 -7.02
C MET A 1 7.34 -8.26 -5.73
N ALA A 2 6.33 -9.13 -5.53
CA ALA A 2 5.51 -9.07 -4.31
C ALA A 2 6.31 -9.22 -3.01
N LYS A 3 7.33 -10.11 -2.98
CA LYS A 3 8.26 -10.23 -1.85
C LYS A 3 9.09 -8.98 -1.56
N ARG A 4 9.42 -8.19 -2.59
CA ARG A 4 10.12 -6.91 -2.42
C ARG A 4 9.21 -5.89 -1.74
N MET A 5 7.96 -5.77 -2.20
CA MET A 5 6.95 -4.92 -1.54
C MET A 5 6.68 -5.38 -0.10
N GLU A 6 6.57 -6.70 0.13
CA GLU A 6 6.42 -7.26 1.47
C GLU A 6 7.57 -6.84 2.40
N MET A 7 8.83 -6.96 1.94
CA MET A 7 10.00 -6.56 2.72
C MET A 7 9.96 -5.07 3.09
N LEU A 8 9.65 -4.20 2.13
CA LEU A 8 9.58 -2.75 2.35
C LEU A 8 8.48 -2.38 3.36
N LEU A 9 7.28 -2.95 3.19
CA LEU A 9 6.15 -2.68 4.09
C LEU A 9 6.36 -3.25 5.49
N ARG A 10 7.08 -4.38 5.65
CA ARG A 10 7.42 -4.93 6.96
C ARG A 10 8.48 -4.08 7.69
N ALA A 11 9.35 -3.41 6.95
CA ALA A 11 10.39 -2.56 7.52
C ALA A 11 9.87 -1.18 7.95
N ASP A 12 8.73 -0.72 7.39
CA ASP A 12 8.13 0.57 7.72
C ASP A 12 7.07 0.42 8.84
N PRO A 13 7.29 1.02 10.03
CA PRO A 13 6.38 0.89 11.16
C PRO A 13 4.99 1.53 10.92
N VAL A 14 4.84 2.39 9.90
CA VAL A 14 3.56 2.99 9.52
C VAL A 14 2.58 1.94 8.99
N PHE A 15 3.09 0.85 8.42
CA PHE A 15 2.26 -0.13 7.73
C PHE A 15 2.15 -1.45 8.50
N GLU A 16 1.12 -2.21 8.14
CA GLU A 16 0.95 -3.60 8.50
C GLU A 16 0.48 -4.41 7.29
N ILE A 17 1.02 -5.62 7.14
CA ILE A 17 0.56 -6.58 6.13
C ILE A 17 -0.56 -7.42 6.72
N VAL A 18 -1.62 -7.60 5.95
CA VAL A 18 -2.80 -8.38 6.32
C VAL A 18 -2.74 -9.73 5.62
N GLY A 19 -2.43 -10.78 6.39
CA GLY A 19 -2.29 -12.15 5.89
C GLY A 19 -0.88 -12.48 5.36
N GLU A 20 -0.74 -13.68 4.82
CA GLU A 20 0.51 -14.17 4.23
C GLU A 20 0.63 -13.78 2.75
N VAL A 21 1.82 -13.34 2.32
CA VAL A 21 2.12 -13.02 0.91
C VAL A 21 2.63 -14.28 0.22
N ILE A 22 1.73 -15.05 -0.38
CA ILE A 22 2.07 -16.33 -1.04
C ILE A 22 2.33 -16.13 -2.54
N MET A 23 1.62 -15.21 -3.20
CA MET A 23 1.66 -14.97 -4.65
C MET A 23 1.92 -13.49 -4.98
N GLY A 24 1.46 -13.00 -6.14
CA GLY A 24 1.66 -11.63 -6.62
C GLY A 24 0.83 -10.54 -5.91
N LEU A 25 0.06 -10.88 -4.87
CA LEU A 25 -0.83 -9.97 -4.17
C LEU A 25 -0.29 -9.67 -2.76
N VAL A 26 -0.20 -8.38 -2.44
CA VAL A 26 0.13 -7.90 -1.11
C VAL A 26 -1.07 -7.11 -0.58
N CYS A 27 -1.65 -7.60 0.51
CA CYS A 27 -2.72 -6.94 1.24
C CYS A 27 -2.10 -6.18 2.41
N PHE A 28 -2.28 -4.86 2.47
CA PHE A 28 -1.67 -4.05 3.52
C PHE A 28 -2.58 -2.90 3.95
N ARG A 29 -2.23 -2.30 5.07
CA ARG A 29 -2.89 -1.14 5.66
C ARG A 29 -1.87 -0.20 6.29
N MET A 30 -2.19 1.08 6.36
CA MET A 30 -1.64 1.96 7.39
C MET A 30 -2.20 1.54 8.74
N ARG A 31 -1.34 1.52 9.76
CA ARG A 31 -1.76 1.32 11.15
C ARG A 31 -2.70 2.44 11.60
N GLY A 32 -3.73 2.09 12.34
CA GLY A 32 -4.79 3.00 12.77
C GLY A 32 -6.14 2.68 12.12
N ASN A 33 -6.97 3.71 11.96
CA ASN A 33 -8.37 3.57 11.56
C ASN A 33 -8.57 3.38 10.04
N ASP A 34 -9.79 3.04 9.67
CA ASP A 34 -10.18 2.75 8.29
C ASP A 34 -10.26 4.02 7.46
N GLU A 35 -10.63 5.16 8.05
CA GLU A 35 -10.73 6.45 7.36
C GLU A 35 -9.37 6.86 6.76
N ARG A 36 -8.26 6.67 7.51
CA ARG A 36 -6.91 6.94 6.99
C ARG A 36 -6.56 6.05 5.81
N ASN A 37 -6.98 4.79 5.84
CA ASN A 37 -6.72 3.84 4.76
C ASN A 37 -7.54 4.17 3.50
N GLN A 38 -8.81 4.58 3.67
CA GLN A 38 -9.66 5.08 2.58
C GLN A 38 -9.09 6.36 1.96
N GLN A 39 -8.63 7.30 2.79
CA GLN A 39 -7.99 8.53 2.35
C GLN A 39 -6.68 8.26 1.61
N LEU A 40 -5.83 7.35 2.12
CA LEU A 40 -4.61 6.92 1.45
C LEU A 40 -4.92 6.39 0.05
N LEU A 41 -5.84 5.42 -0.05
CA LEU A 41 -6.20 4.84 -1.34
C LEU A 41 -6.75 5.89 -2.31
N THR A 42 -7.60 6.79 -1.81
CA THR A 42 -8.19 7.88 -2.61
C THR A 42 -7.10 8.79 -3.17
N ARG A 43 -6.15 9.24 -2.34
CA ARG A 43 -5.06 10.13 -2.77
C ARG A 43 -4.10 9.46 -3.75
N LEU A 44 -3.79 8.18 -3.53
CA LEU A 44 -2.94 7.41 -4.43
C LEU A 44 -3.58 7.29 -5.82
N ASN A 45 -4.85 6.87 -5.86
CA ASN A 45 -5.58 6.72 -7.12
C ASN A 45 -5.81 8.08 -7.82
N SER A 46 -6.13 9.14 -7.08
CA SER A 46 -6.34 10.48 -7.66
C SER A 46 -5.06 11.12 -8.19
N SER A 47 -3.88 10.68 -7.71
CA SER A 47 -2.60 11.17 -8.22
C SER A 47 -2.31 10.73 -9.66
N GLY A 48 -2.97 9.67 -10.14
CA GLY A 48 -2.72 9.05 -11.44
C GLY A 48 -1.37 8.32 -11.57
N ARG A 49 -0.52 8.33 -10.53
CA ARG A 49 0.82 7.71 -10.55
C ARG A 49 0.79 6.20 -10.29
N ILE A 50 -0.20 5.75 -9.53
CA ILE A 50 -0.42 4.34 -9.23
C ILE A 50 -1.92 4.09 -9.07
N HIS A 51 -2.36 2.89 -9.41
CA HIS A 51 -3.74 2.45 -9.19
C HIS A 51 -3.74 1.20 -8.32
N MET A 52 -4.56 1.22 -7.27
CA MET A 52 -4.80 0.08 -6.39
C MET A 52 -6.28 -0.04 -6.07
N VAL A 53 -6.66 -1.21 -5.57
CA VAL A 53 -8.06 -1.53 -5.25
C VAL A 53 -8.22 -1.83 -3.76
N PRO A 54 -9.39 -1.55 -3.17
CA PRO A 54 -9.68 -1.92 -1.80
C PRO A 54 -10.17 -3.37 -1.69
N ALA A 55 -10.21 -3.89 -0.47
CA ALA A 55 -11.03 -5.02 -0.05
C ALA A 55 -11.50 -4.83 1.40
N SER A 56 -12.53 -5.56 1.81
CA SER A 56 -12.88 -5.72 3.22
C SER A 56 -12.45 -7.10 3.69
N LEU A 57 -11.68 -7.17 4.77
CA LEU A 57 -11.19 -8.40 5.40
C LEU A 57 -11.48 -8.31 6.89
N ASN A 58 -12.36 -9.16 7.42
CA ASN A 58 -12.82 -9.12 8.82
C ASN A 58 -13.31 -7.72 9.23
N ASP A 59 -14.17 -7.12 8.42
CA ASP A 59 -14.73 -5.77 8.61
C ASP A 59 -13.69 -4.65 8.70
N ARG A 60 -12.48 -4.89 8.18
CA ARG A 60 -11.39 -3.92 8.09
C ARG A 60 -11.09 -3.61 6.62
N PHE A 61 -11.03 -2.32 6.27
CA PHE A 61 -10.63 -1.82 4.96
C PHE A 61 -9.15 -2.09 4.62
N VAL A 62 -8.86 -2.86 3.60
CA VAL A 62 -7.49 -3.25 3.21
C VAL A 62 -7.17 -2.73 1.81
N ILE A 63 -5.93 -2.33 1.58
CA ILE A 63 -5.42 -1.95 0.26
C ILE A 63 -4.73 -3.17 -0.37
N ARG A 64 -5.08 -3.46 -1.63
CA ARG A 64 -4.52 -4.55 -2.41
C ARG A 64 -3.55 -4.01 -3.45
N PHE A 65 -2.28 -4.36 -3.28
CA PHE A 65 -1.23 -4.12 -4.26
C PHE A 65 -0.94 -5.40 -5.04
N CYS A 66 -1.04 -5.33 -6.36
CA CYS A 66 -0.58 -6.38 -7.26
C CYS A 66 0.13 -5.76 -8.46
N VAL A 67 1.14 -6.47 -8.96
CA VAL A 67 1.91 -6.04 -10.13
C VAL A 67 1.26 -6.63 -11.36
N CYS A 68 0.73 -5.77 -12.24
CA CYS A 68 0.01 -6.18 -13.44
C CYS A 68 0.82 -6.02 -14.73
N ALA A 69 1.91 -5.24 -14.70
CA ALA A 69 2.77 -5.04 -15.86
C ALA A 69 3.73 -6.23 -16.03
N GLU A 70 3.77 -6.80 -17.23
CA GLU A 70 4.60 -7.98 -17.56
C GLU A 70 6.10 -7.71 -17.35
N ASN A 71 6.56 -6.51 -17.72
CA ASN A 71 7.97 -6.11 -17.65
C ASN A 71 8.32 -5.32 -16.39
N ALA A 72 7.55 -5.47 -15.31
CA ALA A 72 7.81 -4.76 -14.06
C ALA A 72 9.15 -5.19 -13.43
N SER A 73 9.94 -4.20 -13.05
CA SER A 73 11.24 -4.34 -12.39
C SER A 73 11.14 -4.13 -10.88
N GLU A 74 12.19 -4.47 -10.12
CA GLU A 74 12.22 -4.15 -8.69
C GLU A 74 12.22 -2.63 -8.43
N ASN A 75 12.79 -1.84 -9.36
CA ASN A 75 12.77 -0.39 -9.27
C ASN A 75 11.35 0.18 -9.38
N ASP A 76 10.45 -0.48 -10.11
CA ASP A 76 9.04 -0.09 -10.15
C ASP A 76 8.35 -0.34 -8.80
N ILE A 77 8.76 -1.39 -8.08
CA ILE A 77 8.27 -1.70 -6.73
C ILE A 77 8.77 -0.68 -5.73
N ASP A 78 10.06 -0.33 -5.80
CA ASP A 78 10.65 0.70 -4.94
C ASP A 78 10.00 2.06 -5.19
N THR A 79 9.72 2.39 -6.47
CA THR A 79 8.98 3.59 -6.86
C THR A 79 7.56 3.59 -6.32
N ALA A 80 6.82 2.48 -6.48
CA ALA A 80 5.48 2.33 -5.96
C ALA A 80 5.45 2.50 -4.43
N TYR A 81 6.37 1.86 -3.72
CA TYR A 81 6.51 1.99 -2.28
C TYR A 81 6.81 3.44 -1.86
N ASN A 82 7.71 4.13 -2.54
CA ASN A 82 8.02 5.53 -2.24
C ASN A 82 6.79 6.43 -2.38
N ILE A 83 5.95 6.21 -3.40
CA ILE A 83 4.70 6.95 -3.58
C ILE A 83 3.73 6.67 -2.42
N ILE A 84 3.58 5.40 -2.04
CA ILE A 84 2.73 4.97 -0.93
C ILE A 84 3.20 5.59 0.39
N SER A 85 4.48 5.45 0.72
CA SER A 85 5.08 5.93 1.96
C SER A 85 5.03 7.46 2.04
N GLN A 86 5.37 8.19 0.97
CA GLN A 86 5.24 9.65 0.94
C GLN A 86 3.80 10.10 1.19
N THR A 87 2.83 9.51 0.50
CA THR A 87 1.41 9.87 0.65
C THR A 87 0.91 9.58 2.07
N ALA A 88 1.33 8.45 2.65
CA ALA A 88 1.03 8.11 4.04
C ALA A 88 1.64 9.11 5.04
N GLN A 89 2.89 9.53 4.84
CA GLN A 89 3.55 10.53 5.66
C GLN A 89 2.86 11.90 5.59
N HIS A 90 2.39 12.31 4.41
CA HIS A 90 1.57 13.52 4.25
C HIS A 90 0.28 13.43 5.08
N ILE A 91 -0.43 12.31 5.00
CA ILE A 91 -1.64 12.08 5.80
C ILE A 91 -1.31 12.15 7.29
N LEU A 92 -0.25 11.48 7.76
CA LEU A 92 0.12 11.48 9.19
C LEU A 92 0.41 12.88 9.73
N ARG A 93 1.04 13.76 8.93
CA ARG A 93 1.35 15.14 9.32
C ARG A 93 0.14 16.05 9.39
N GLU A 94 -0.92 15.76 8.64
CA GLU A 94 -2.17 16.56 8.67
C GLU A 94 -3.01 16.31 9.94
N TYR A 95 -2.74 15.21 10.67
CA TYR A 95 -3.43 14.85 11.90
C TYR A 95 -2.63 15.19 13.18
N HIS A 96 -1.56 15.98 13.05
CA HIS A 96 -0.78 16.57 14.15
C HIS A 96 -1.02 18.08 14.22
#